data_AF-A0A840A942-F1
#
_entry.id   AF-A0A840A942-F1
#
_cell.length_a   1.000
_cell.length_b   1.000
_cell.length_c   1.000
_cell.angle_alpha   90.00
_cell.angle_beta   90.00
_cell.angle_gamma   90.00
#
_symmetry.space_group_name_H-M   'P 1'
#
loop_
_entity.id
_entity.type
_entity.pdbx_description
1 polymer ?
#
loop_
_entity_poly.entity_id
_entity_poly.type
_entity_poly.pdbx_seq_one_letter_code
_entity_poly.pdbx_strand_id
1 'polypeptide(L)'
;MRALLLLLLATPAVAQPVCDAARLGTVSCQAGRMCECRFERGGSLTGLPDGYRWDCGTLRPSCPSQELRPQSPWPSYMPPPQILLERQINPSRPRY
;
A
#
# COMPACT_ATOMS: atom_id res chain seq x y z
N MET A 1 -28.13 32.44 -10.25
CA MET A 1 -26.74 32.44 -9.74
C MET A 1 -26.54 31.60 -8.48
N ARG A 2 -27.51 31.49 -7.55
CA ARG A 2 -27.41 30.62 -6.34
C ARG A 2 -27.22 29.12 -6.62
N ALA A 3 -27.80 28.59 -7.69
CA ALA A 3 -27.66 27.17 -8.05
C ALA A 3 -26.22 26.80 -8.45
N LEU A 4 -25.45 27.74 -9.02
CA LEU A 4 -24.08 27.48 -9.47
C LEU A 4 -23.12 27.28 -8.28
N LEU A 5 -23.35 27.98 -7.16
CA LEU A 5 -22.54 27.87 -5.95
C LEU A 5 -22.64 26.48 -5.28
N LEU A 6 -23.78 25.80 -5.41
CA LEU A 6 -23.99 24.49 -4.77
C LEU A 6 -23.24 23.35 -5.48
N LEU A 7 -22.96 23.48 -6.78
CA LEU A 7 -22.21 22.48 -7.55
C LEU A 7 -20.69 22.52 -7.27
N LEU A 8 -20.15 23.64 -6.78
CA LEU A 8 -18.71 23.79 -6.48
C LEU A 8 -18.27 23.13 -5.17
N LEU A 9 -19.21 22.69 -4.32
CA LEU A 9 -18.93 22.12 -3.00
C LEU A 9 -19.01 20.59 -2.96
N ALA A 10 -19.27 19.93 -4.09
CA ALA A 10 -19.36 18.47 -4.16
C ALA A 10 -17.96 17.84 -4.11
N THR A 11 -17.46 17.55 -2.91
CA THR A 11 -16.25 16.72 -2.75
C THR A 11 -16.59 15.26 -3.05
N PRO A 12 -15.77 14.55 -3.85
CA PRO A 12 -15.98 13.13 -4.09
C PRO A 12 -15.81 12.37 -2.78
N ALA A 13 -16.89 11.76 -2.31
CA ALA A 13 -16.83 10.84 -1.18
C ALA A 13 -16.26 9.49 -1.67
N VAL A 14 -15.03 9.17 -1.25
CA VAL A 14 -14.50 7.82 -1.41
C VAL A 14 -15.27 6.88 -0.49
N ALA A 15 -15.91 5.86 -1.07
CA ALA A 15 -16.66 4.87 -0.32
C ALA A 15 -15.71 4.12 0.63
N GLN A 16 -16.03 4.17 1.93
CA GLN A 16 -15.27 3.46 2.95
C GLN A 16 -15.60 1.97 2.87
N PRO A 17 -14.62 1.07 3.05
CA PRO A 17 -14.91 -0.36 3.07
C PRO A 17 -15.85 -0.67 4.24
N VAL A 18 -16.84 -1.53 4.00
CA VAL A 18 -17.73 -2.02 5.06
C VAL A 18 -16.92 -2.91 5.99
N CYS A 19 -17.02 -2.71 7.31
CA CYS A 19 -16.51 -3.65 8.31
C CYS A 19 -17.62 -4.62 8.69
N ASP A 20 -17.42 -5.89 8.39
CA ASP A 20 -18.35 -6.99 8.63
C ASP A 20 -17.59 -8.23 9.13
N ALA A 21 -18.33 -9.30 9.44
CA ALA A 21 -17.76 -10.54 9.94
C ALA A 21 -16.69 -11.12 9.00
N ALA A 22 -16.86 -10.98 7.69
CA ALA A 22 -15.92 -11.46 6.68
C ALA A 22 -14.57 -10.71 6.70
N ARG A 23 -14.56 -9.49 7.26
CA ARG A 23 -13.38 -8.62 7.35
C ARG A 23 -12.85 -8.48 8.77
N LEU A 24 -13.35 -9.25 9.72
CA LEU A 24 -12.86 -9.22 11.09
C LEU A 24 -11.34 -9.46 11.14
N GLY A 25 -10.61 -8.59 11.84
CA GLY A 25 -9.15 -8.62 11.95
C GLY A 25 -8.39 -8.08 10.73
N THR A 26 -9.08 -7.71 9.65
CA THR A 26 -8.43 -7.08 8.50
C THR A 26 -8.10 -5.62 8.81
N VAL A 27 -7.11 -5.09 8.09
CA VAL A 27 -6.66 -3.70 8.21
C VAL A 27 -6.93 -2.91 6.94
N SER A 28 -7.35 -1.66 7.10
CA SER A 28 -7.61 -0.73 6.00
C SER A 28 -7.05 0.65 6.33
N CYS A 29 -6.42 1.30 5.34
CA CYS A 29 -6.00 2.68 5.47
C CYS A 29 -7.18 3.62 5.30
N GLN A 30 -7.52 4.39 6.35
CA GLN A 30 -8.61 5.37 6.32
C GLN A 30 -8.11 6.66 6.97
N ALA A 31 -8.30 7.80 6.28
CA ALA A 31 -7.84 9.11 6.76
C ALA A 31 -6.35 9.13 7.22
N GLY A 32 -5.47 8.40 6.53
CA GLY A 32 -4.04 8.32 6.86
C GLY A 32 -3.70 7.45 8.08
N ARG A 33 -4.68 6.72 8.62
CA ARG A 33 -4.56 5.84 9.78
C ARG A 33 -4.82 4.39 9.41
N MET A 34 -4.05 3.48 9.99
CA MET A 34 -4.25 2.05 9.79
C MET A 34 -5.34 1.56 10.75
N CYS A 35 -6.55 1.40 10.23
CA CYS A 35 -7.70 0.96 11.01
C CYS A 35 -7.85 -0.56 10.95
N GLU A 36 -8.32 -1.18 12.03
CA GLU A 36 -8.62 -2.62 12.08
C GLU A 36 -10.12 -2.85 12.25
N CYS A 37 -10.68 -3.81 11.53
CA CYS A 37 -12.07 -4.18 11.67
C CYS A 37 -12.23 -5.09 12.88
N ARG A 38 -12.98 -4.65 13.90
CA ARG A 38 -13.16 -5.37 15.17
C ARG A 38 -14.63 -5.49 15.52
N PHE A 39 -14.97 -6.52 16.28
CA PHE A 39 -16.28 -6.62 16.90
C PHE A 39 -16.27 -5.81 18.20
N GLU A 40 -17.09 -4.78 18.26
CA GLU A 40 -17.32 -3.99 19.45
C GLU A 40 -18.60 -4.47 20.12
N ARG A 41 -18.49 -4.80 21.41
CA ARG A 41 -19.68 -4.98 22.24
C ARG A 41 -20.28 -3.61 22.53
N GLY A 42 -21.54 -3.48 22.18
CA GLY A 42 -22.38 -2.38 22.58
C GLY A 42 -22.55 -2.31 24.10
N GLY A 43 -23.22 -1.26 24.53
CA GLY A 43 -23.45 -1.02 25.94
C GLY A 43 -24.75 -0.27 26.15
N SER A 44 -25.49 -0.66 27.18
CA SER A 44 -26.72 0.05 27.58
C SER A 44 -26.47 1.51 27.94
N LEU A 45 -25.29 1.82 28.49
CA LEU A 45 -24.89 3.19 28.84
C LEU A 45 -24.64 4.08 27.62
N THR A 46 -24.08 3.52 26.54
CA THR A 46 -23.80 4.27 25.29
C THR A 46 -24.95 4.22 24.30
N GLY A 47 -25.94 3.33 24.51
CA GLY A 47 -27.05 3.09 23.59
C GLY A 47 -26.60 2.46 22.27
N LEU A 48 -25.36 1.96 22.18
CA LEU A 48 -24.82 1.37 20.98
C LEU A 48 -25.13 -0.13 20.95
N PRO A 49 -25.58 -0.68 19.82
CA PRO A 49 -25.69 -2.13 19.64
C PRO A 49 -24.31 -2.75 19.43
N ASP A 50 -24.23 -4.06 19.69
CA ASP A 50 -23.11 -4.89 19.29
C ASP A 50 -22.92 -4.84 17.77
N GLY A 51 -21.67 -4.83 17.29
CA GLY A 51 -21.42 -4.86 15.86
C GLY A 51 -19.97 -4.74 15.44
N TYR A 52 -19.73 -4.87 14.14
CA TYR A 52 -18.42 -4.73 13.52
C TYR A 52 -18.14 -3.26 13.19
N ARG A 53 -17.02 -2.73 13.67
CA ARG A 53 -16.61 -1.33 13.49
C ARG A 53 -15.11 -1.22 13.20
N TRP A 54 -14.74 -0.18 12.46
CA TRP A 54 -13.34 0.15 12.24
C TRP A 54 -12.76 0.86 13.46
N ASP A 55 -11.77 0.22 14.10
CA ASP A 55 -10.95 0.81 15.15
C ASP A 55 -9.80 1.61 14.51
N CYS A 56 -10.03 2.91 14.36
CA CYS A 56 -9.07 3.89 13.87
C CYS A 56 -8.43 4.72 15.00
N GLY A 57 -8.38 4.21 16.23
CA GLY A 57 -7.98 4.98 17.42
C GLY A 57 -6.64 5.73 17.29
N THR A 58 -6.44 6.75 18.11
CA THR A 58 -5.24 7.61 18.09
C THR A 58 -3.94 6.83 18.35
N LEU A 59 -4.01 5.62 18.91
CA LEU A 59 -2.85 4.75 19.12
C LEU A 59 -2.50 3.87 17.91
N ARG A 60 -3.35 3.81 16.88
CA ARG A 60 -3.04 3.11 15.62
C ARG A 60 -1.85 3.75 14.89
N PRO A 61 -1.09 3.01 14.09
CA PRO A 61 -0.04 3.61 13.28
C PRO A 61 -0.62 4.41 12.11
N SER A 62 0.19 5.30 11.56
CA SER A 62 -0.10 5.93 10.27
C SER A 62 0.00 4.90 9.14
N CYS A 63 -0.71 5.14 8.04
CA CYS A 63 -0.57 4.30 6.86
C CYS A 63 0.86 4.35 6.30
N PRO A 64 1.34 3.27 5.68
CA PRO A 64 2.63 3.30 4.99
C PRO A 64 2.62 4.38 3.91
N SER A 65 3.62 5.27 3.91
CA SER A 65 3.88 6.11 2.75
C SER A 65 4.32 5.20 1.59
N GLN A 66 3.91 5.51 0.36
CA GLN A 66 4.34 4.78 -0.85
C GLN A 66 5.87 4.80 -1.09
N GLU A 67 6.62 5.43 -0.19
CA GLU A 67 8.07 5.67 -0.28
C GLU A 67 8.93 4.53 0.25
N LEU A 68 8.35 3.36 0.48
CA LEU A 68 9.11 2.12 0.66
C LEU A 68 9.56 1.57 -0.70
N ARG A 69 10.19 2.41 -1.55
CA ARG A 69 11.13 1.88 -2.54
C ARG A 69 12.42 1.63 -1.78
N PRO A 70 12.92 0.39 -1.70
CA PRO A 70 14.28 0.17 -1.24
C PRO A 70 15.19 1.08 -2.06
N GLN A 71 15.81 2.05 -1.41
CA GLN A 71 16.89 2.79 -2.03
C GLN A 71 18.00 1.76 -2.18
N SER A 72 18.13 1.20 -3.39
CA SER A 72 19.26 0.35 -3.70
C SER A 72 20.53 1.17 -3.44
N PRO A 73 21.45 0.71 -2.58
CA PRO A 73 22.74 1.37 -2.43
C PRO A 73 23.62 1.24 -3.68
N TRP A 74 23.18 0.44 -4.67
CA TRP A 74 23.87 0.23 -5.92
C TRP A 74 23.46 1.26 -6.98
N PRO A 75 24.43 1.81 -7.74
CA PRO A 75 24.17 2.66 -8.90
C PRO A 75 23.22 1.96 -9.88
N SER A 76 22.23 2.70 -10.39
CA SER A 76 21.19 2.16 -11.27
C SER A 76 21.70 1.71 -12.66
N TYR A 77 22.96 1.94 -12.97
CA TYR A 77 23.62 1.49 -14.19
C TYR A 77 25.06 1.10 -13.86
N MET A 78 25.30 -0.19 -13.66
CA MET A 78 26.63 -0.78 -13.80
C MET A 78 26.61 -1.60 -15.08
N PRO A 79 27.26 -1.15 -16.17
CA PRO A 79 27.32 -1.96 -17.38
C PRO A 79 28.01 -3.29 -17.05
N PRO A 80 27.53 -4.43 -17.61
CA PRO A 80 28.18 -5.70 -17.38
C PRO A 80 29.64 -5.64 -17.87
N PRO A 81 30.59 -6.27 -17.16
CA PRO A 81 31.96 -6.35 -17.62
C PRO A 81 31.98 -7.08 -18.98
N GLN A 82 32.49 -6.40 -20.00
CA GLN A 82 32.69 -7.00 -21.31
C GLN A 82 33.87 -7.98 -21.18
N ILE A 83 33.59 -9.29 -21.20
CA ILE A 83 34.64 -10.28 -21.39
C ILE A 83 35.09 -10.12 -22.84
N LEU A 84 36.27 -9.50 -23.05
CA LEU A 84 36.99 -9.63 -24.31
C LEU A 84 37.35 -11.11 -24.46
N LEU A 85 36.47 -11.85 -25.14
CA LEU A 85 36.80 -13.18 -25.62
C LEU A 85 37.77 -12.97 -26.78
N GLU A 86 39.05 -12.80 -26.45
CA GLU A 86 40.13 -12.88 -27.42
C GLU A 86 40.05 -14.30 -27.98
N ARG A 87 39.33 -14.47 -29.09
CA ARG A 87 39.22 -15.73 -29.80
C ARG A 87 40.63 -16.05 -30.26
N GLN A 88 41.39 -16.76 -29.43
CA GLN A 88 42.66 -17.35 -29.82
C GLN A 88 42.36 -18.42 -30.88
N ILE A 89 42.15 -17.96 -32.12
CA ILE A 89 42.31 -18.77 -33.31
C ILE A 89 43.80 -19.09 -33.30
N ASN A 90 44.17 -20.23 -32.72
CA ASN A 90 45.50 -20.80 -32.86
C ASN A 90 45.50 -21.53 -34.23
N PRO A 91 46.12 -20.98 -35.28
CA PRO A 91 46.14 -21.64 -36.60
C PRO A 91 47.04 -22.88 -36.62
N SER A 92 47.71 -23.25 -35.51
CA SER A 92 48.83 -24.19 -35.52
C SER A 92 48.52 -25.61 -35.05
N ARG A 93 47.25 -26.03 -34.88
CA ARG A 93 46.94 -27.44 -34.57
C ARG A 93 46.53 -28.21 -35.84
N PRO A 94 47.39 -29.09 -36.39
CA PRO A 94 46.93 -30.07 -37.38
C PRO A 94 45.97 -31.05 -36.71
N ARG A 95 44.85 -31.34 -37.39
CA ARG A 95 43.96 -32.44 -37.01
C ARG A 95 44.67 -33.75 -37.32
N TYR A 96 44.85 -34.58 -36.31
CA TYR A 96 45.00 -36.02 -36.45
C TYR A 96 43.83 -36.68 -35.70
#